data_AF-A0A645HTD4-F1
#
_entry.id   AF-A0A645HTD4-F1
#
_cell.length_a   1.000
_cell.length_b   1.000
_cell.length_c   1.000
_cell.angle_alpha   90.00
_cell.angle_beta   90.00
_cell.angle_gamma   90.00
#
_symmetry.space_group_name_H-M   'P 1'
#
loop_
_entity.id
_entity.type
_entity.pdbx_description
1 polymer ?
#
loop_
_entity_poly.entity_id
_entity_poly.type
_entity_poly.pdbx_seq_one_letter_code
_entity_poly.pdbx_strand_id
1 'polypeptide(L)'
;MEPWVMDALTTILGCELCQRACVHNCGIETTTQMPEAFRLEEILAGRVKPVLAIVGNNLNKQGRIIQHACVVAARQGRTDLIPLIEPWLTDRREGVRVAAAYALEKLAR
;
A
#
# COMPACT_ATOMS: atom_id res chain seq x y z
N MET A 1 -6.29 3.22 -10.61
CA MET A 1 -7.23 2.40 -9.83
C MET A 1 -8.50 3.20 -9.72
N GLU A 2 -9.65 2.58 -9.92
CA GLU A 2 -10.94 3.25 -9.71
C GLU A 2 -11.16 3.57 -8.22
N PRO A 3 -11.92 4.63 -7.87
CA PRO A 3 -12.14 5.03 -6.47
C PRO A 3 -12.65 3.90 -5.57
N TRP A 4 -13.64 3.14 -6.03
CA TRP A 4 -14.21 2.03 -5.26
C TRP A 4 -13.20 0.92 -4.94
N VAL A 5 -12.20 0.71 -5.80
CA VAL A 5 -11.10 -0.23 -5.53
C VAL A 5 -10.22 0.31 -4.40
N MET A 6 -9.91 1.61 -4.43
CA MET A 6 -9.10 2.25 -3.39
C MET A 6 -9.83 2.35 -2.04
N ASP A 7 -11.15 2.47 -2.04
CA ASP A 7 -11.95 2.41 -0.81
C ASP A 7 -11.91 1.00 -0.18
N ALA A 8 -11.86 -0.06 -0.99
CA ALA A 8 -11.82 -1.45 -0.54
C ALA A 8 -10.42 -2.00 -0.22
N LEU A 9 -9.37 -1.37 -0.74
CA LEU A 9 -7.98 -1.82 -0.56
C LEU A 9 -7.49 -1.56 0.87
N THR A 10 -7.06 -2.62 1.56
CA THR A 10 -6.66 -2.56 2.98
C THR A 10 -5.22 -3.02 3.23
N THR A 11 -4.54 -3.55 2.22
CA THR A 11 -3.20 -4.15 2.31
C THR A 11 -2.35 -3.77 1.10
N ILE A 12 -1.02 -3.76 1.26
CA ILE A 12 -0.11 -3.49 0.15
C ILE A 12 -0.03 -4.68 -0.81
N LEU A 13 -0.07 -5.90 -0.28
CA LEU A 13 0.06 -7.13 -1.06
C LEU A 13 -1.00 -8.15 -0.66
N GLY A 14 -1.60 -8.78 -1.66
CA GLY A 14 -2.53 -9.89 -1.48
C GLY A 14 -3.71 -9.56 -0.57
N CYS A 15 -4.43 -10.59 -0.17
CA CYS A 15 -5.53 -10.50 0.77
C CYS A 15 -5.70 -11.86 1.44
N GLU A 16 -5.79 -11.85 2.77
CA GLU A 16 -5.96 -13.07 3.56
C GLU A 16 -7.37 -13.22 4.13
N LEU A 17 -8.35 -12.45 3.62
CA LEU A 17 -9.73 -12.49 4.13
C LEU A 17 -10.37 -13.87 3.93
N CYS A 18 -10.22 -14.48 2.75
CA CYS A 18 -10.78 -15.81 2.48
C CYS A 18 -10.06 -16.90 3.29
N GLN A 19 -8.74 -16.79 3.45
CA GLN A 19 -7.97 -17.74 4.24
C GLN A 19 -8.36 -17.68 5.72
N ARG A 20 -8.55 -16.49 6.28
CA ARG A 20 -8.98 -16.29 7.68
C ARG A 20 -10.39 -16.80 7.96
N ALA A 21 -11.30 -16.72 6.98
CA ALA A 21 -12.67 -17.19 7.15
C ALA A 21 -12.82 -18.72 7.01
N CYS A 22 -11.81 -19.40 6.45
CA CYS A 22 -11.86 -20.83 6.20
C CYS A 22 -11.73 -21.63 7.50
N VAL A 23 -12.72 -22.47 7.81
CA VAL A 23 -12.71 -23.34 9.00
C VAL A 23 -11.54 -24.32 9.01
N HIS A 24 -11.01 -24.69 7.83
CA HIS A 24 -9.84 -25.57 7.73
C HIS A 24 -8.53 -24.90 8.12
N ASN A 25 -8.49 -23.56 8.15
CA ASN A 25 -7.34 -22.80 8.62
C ASN A 25 -7.46 -22.42 10.11
N CYS A 26 -8.51 -22.87 10.80
CA CYS A 26 -8.72 -22.59 12.22
C CYS A 26 -7.55 -23.15 13.05
N GLY A 27 -6.91 -22.30 13.84
CA GLY A 27 -5.79 -22.68 14.71
C GLY A 27 -4.43 -22.75 14.03
N ILE A 28 -4.31 -22.43 12.74
CA ILE A 28 -3.00 -22.28 12.08
C ILE A 28 -2.38 -20.96 12.53
N GLU A 29 -1.18 -21.04 13.12
CA GLU A 29 -0.43 -19.85 13.55
C GLU A 29 0.06 -19.07 12.33
N THR A 30 -0.26 -17.78 12.28
CA THR A 30 0.21 -16.87 11.23
C THR A 30 1.35 -16.02 11.75
N THR A 31 2.36 -15.76 10.91
CA THR A 31 3.38 -14.79 11.25
C THR A 31 2.77 -13.40 11.47
N THR A 32 3.14 -12.75 12.56
CA THR A 32 2.75 -11.37 12.88
C THR A 32 3.85 -10.37 12.54
N GLN A 33 5.04 -10.87 12.19
CA GLN A 33 6.19 -10.02 11.91
C GLN A 33 6.13 -9.49 10.47
N MET A 34 5.87 -8.20 10.35
CA MET A 34 5.98 -7.49 9.08
C MET A 34 7.44 -7.06 8.87
N PRO A 35 8.06 -7.37 7.72
CA PRO A 35 9.41 -6.90 7.43
C PRO A 35 9.44 -5.37 7.40
N GLU A 36 10.51 -4.77 7.95
CA GLU A 36 10.72 -3.31 8.00
C GLU A 36 10.59 -2.64 6.62
N ALA A 37 10.97 -3.35 5.55
CA ALA A 37 10.84 -2.90 4.17
C ALA A 37 9.41 -2.49 3.77
N PHE A 38 8.38 -3.04 4.44
CA PHE A 38 6.97 -2.75 4.15
C PHE A 38 6.40 -1.56 4.91
N ARG A 39 7.21 -0.90 5.72
CA ARG A 39 6.80 0.33 6.39
C ARG A 39 6.43 1.40 5.38
N LEU A 40 5.31 2.08 5.65
CA LEU A 40 4.77 3.10 4.76
C LEU A 40 5.76 4.26 4.61
N GLU A 41 6.47 4.62 5.67
CA GLU A 41 7.52 5.66 5.66
C GLU A 41 8.63 5.31 4.67
N GLU A 42 9.07 4.05 4.66
CA GLU A 42 10.14 3.58 3.78
C GLU A 42 9.68 3.58 2.32
N ILE A 43 8.50 3.01 2.07
CA ILE A 43 7.93 2.90 0.73
C ILE A 43 7.63 4.29 0.15
N LEU A 44 6.94 5.15 0.89
CA LEU A 44 6.54 6.49 0.43
C LEU A 44 7.73 7.44 0.31
N ALA A 45 8.83 7.21 1.03
CA ALA A 45 10.12 7.86 0.76
C ALA A 45 10.80 7.35 -0.54
N GLY A 46 10.17 6.45 -1.29
CA GLY A 46 10.66 5.91 -2.55
C GLY A 46 11.62 4.72 -2.41
N ARG A 47 11.83 4.20 -1.20
CA ARG A 47 12.72 3.05 -0.94
C ARG A 47 12.01 1.73 -1.22
N VAL A 48 11.66 1.53 -2.49
CA VAL A 48 10.90 0.35 -2.94
C VAL A 48 11.81 -0.87 -3.18
N LYS A 49 13.12 -0.69 -3.46
CA LYS A 49 14.03 -1.80 -3.78
C LYS A 49 14.06 -2.92 -2.71
N PRO A 50 14.09 -2.63 -1.40
CA PRO A 50 14.01 -3.67 -0.37
C PRO A 50 12.73 -4.50 -0.43
N VAL A 51 11.58 -3.89 -0.76
CA VAL A 51 10.33 -4.61 -0.98
C VAL A 51 10.47 -5.58 -2.16
N LEU A 52 11.06 -5.14 -3.27
CA LEU A 52 11.21 -5.96 -4.48
C LEU A 52 12.17 -7.14 -4.28
N ALA A 53 13.13 -7.02 -3.37
CA ALA A 53 13.99 -8.15 -3.00
C ALA A 53 13.20 -9.28 -2.34
N ILE A 54 12.09 -8.96 -1.66
CA ILE A 54 11.24 -9.95 -0.98
C ILE A 54 10.20 -10.52 -1.94
N VAL A 55 9.56 -9.67 -2.75
CA VAL A 55 8.34 -10.07 -3.50
C VAL A 55 8.53 -10.13 -5.01
N GLY A 56 9.72 -9.80 -5.49
CA GLY A 56 10.06 -9.77 -6.90
C GLY A 56 9.55 -8.54 -7.64
N ASN A 57 10.11 -8.32 -8.83
CA ASN A 57 9.88 -7.10 -9.62
C ASN A 57 8.48 -7.01 -10.22
N ASN A 58 7.84 -8.15 -10.49
CA ASN A 58 6.54 -8.23 -11.17
C ASN A 58 5.44 -7.48 -10.41
N LEU A 59 5.51 -7.51 -9.07
CA LEU A 59 4.52 -6.88 -8.20
C LEU A 59 4.59 -5.36 -8.17
N ASN A 60 5.65 -4.76 -8.71
CA ASN A 60 5.80 -3.29 -8.77
C ASN A 60 5.67 -2.73 -10.20
N LYS A 61 5.10 -3.50 -11.13
CA LYS A 61 4.79 -3.00 -12.47
C LYS A 61 3.94 -1.71 -12.36
N GLN A 62 4.33 -0.67 -13.10
CA GLN A 62 3.71 0.65 -13.04
C GLN A 62 3.70 1.32 -11.64
N GLY A 63 4.65 1.00 -10.77
CA GLY A 63 4.76 1.64 -9.44
C GLY A 63 3.68 1.21 -8.45
N ARG A 64 3.11 0.01 -8.63
CA ARG A 64 1.98 -0.50 -7.83
C ARG A 64 2.24 -0.48 -6.32
N ILE A 65 3.47 -0.71 -5.86
CA ILE A 65 3.79 -0.67 -4.43
C ILE A 65 3.55 0.72 -3.83
N ILE A 66 3.96 1.78 -4.54
CA ILE A 66 3.67 3.17 -4.13
C ILE A 66 2.17 3.42 -4.14
N GLN A 67 1.48 3.00 -5.21
CA GLN A 67 0.03 3.20 -5.32
C GLN A 67 -0.72 2.62 -4.12
N HIS A 68 -0.40 1.37 -3.76
CA HIS A 68 -1.05 0.72 -2.63
C HIS A 68 -0.63 1.34 -1.28
N ALA A 69 0.63 1.75 -1.13
CA ALA A 69 1.08 2.43 0.08
C ALA A 69 0.36 3.76 0.32
N CYS A 70 0.12 4.56 -0.74
CA CYS A 70 -0.69 5.78 -0.63
C CYS A 70 -2.10 5.48 -0.11
N VAL A 71 -2.76 4.47 -0.71
CA VAL A 71 -4.13 4.10 -0.34
C VAL A 71 -4.19 3.54 1.08
N VAL A 72 -3.24 2.69 1.48
CA VAL A 72 -3.17 2.13 2.84
C VAL A 72 -2.89 3.23 3.87
N ALA A 73 -2.00 4.19 3.58
CA ALA A 73 -1.76 5.34 4.46
C ALA A 73 -3.04 6.15 4.71
N ALA A 74 -3.82 6.39 3.65
CA ALA A 74 -5.11 7.05 3.77
C ALA A 74 -6.12 6.25 4.60
N ARG A 75 -6.22 4.93 4.38
CA ARG A 75 -7.11 4.05 5.15
C ARG A 75 -6.74 3.95 6.63
N GLN A 76 -5.46 4.13 6.96
CA GLN A 76 -4.96 4.17 8.33
C GLN A 76 -5.00 5.57 8.96
N GLY A 77 -5.45 6.60 8.24
CA GLY A 77 -5.49 7.97 8.76
C GLY A 77 -4.12 8.57 9.07
N ARG A 78 -3.07 8.14 8.35
CA ARG A 78 -1.67 8.54 8.59
C ARG A 78 -1.35 9.93 8.02
N THR A 79 -1.90 10.98 8.65
CA THR A 79 -1.68 12.38 8.27
C THR A 79 -0.21 12.81 8.37
N ASP A 80 0.57 12.14 9.22
CA ASP A 80 2.01 12.35 9.36
C ASP A 80 2.82 11.98 8.09
N LEU A 81 2.23 11.20 7.20
CA LEU A 81 2.87 10.79 5.94
C LEU A 81 2.56 11.71 4.76
N ILE A 82 1.72 12.74 4.93
CA ILE A 82 1.38 13.70 3.87
C ILE A 82 2.62 14.24 3.15
N PRO A 83 3.70 14.70 3.84
CA PRO A 83 4.89 15.21 3.17
C PRO A 83 5.61 14.17 2.29
N LEU A 84 5.46 12.88 2.58
CA LEU A 84 6.01 11.80 1.75
C LEU A 84 5.09 11.41 0.60
N ILE A 85 3.80 11.74 0.68
CA ILE A 85 2.79 11.45 -0.36
C ILE A 85 2.80 12.55 -1.44
N GLU A 86 2.91 13.82 -1.06
CA GLU A 86 2.86 14.97 -1.97
C GLU A 86 3.77 14.87 -3.21
N PRO A 87 5.04 14.44 -3.12
CA PRO A 87 5.91 14.35 -4.28
C PRO A 87 5.37 13.42 -5.38
N TRP A 88 4.59 12.40 -5.01
CA TRP A 88 4.03 11.42 -5.94
C TRP A 88 2.92 11.96 -6.84
N LEU A 89 2.38 13.16 -6.56
CA LEU A 89 1.43 13.84 -7.43
C LEU A 89 2.00 14.17 -8.82
N THR A 90 3.31 14.28 -8.94
CA THR A 90 3.99 14.62 -10.20
C THR A 90 4.67 13.41 -10.86
N ASP A 91 4.46 12.20 -10.35
CA ASP A 91 5.08 11.00 -10.90
C ASP A 91 4.64 10.75 -12.36
N ARG A 92 5.57 10.27 -13.21
CA ARG A 92 5.26 9.97 -14.61
C ARG A 92 4.14 8.93 -14.80
N ARG A 93 3.94 8.03 -13.83
CA ARG A 93 2.95 6.95 -13.87
C ARG A 93 1.61 7.47 -13.36
N GLU A 94 0.60 7.45 -14.23
CA GLU A 94 -0.75 7.94 -13.89
C GLU A 94 -1.33 7.27 -12.64
N GLY A 95 -1.23 5.95 -12.53
CA GLY A 95 -1.75 5.23 -11.36
C GLY A 95 -1.15 5.70 -10.03
N VAL A 96 0.13 6.11 -10.03
CA VAL A 96 0.80 6.67 -8.84
C VAL A 96 0.22 8.05 -8.50
N ARG A 97 0.07 8.93 -9.49
CA ARG A 97 -0.54 10.25 -9.28
C ARG A 97 -1.97 10.16 -8.75
N VAL A 98 -2.77 9.28 -9.34
CA VAL A 98 -4.18 9.05 -8.94
C VAL A 98 -4.26 8.56 -7.50
N ALA A 99 -3.43 7.59 -7.12
CA ALA A 99 -3.41 7.06 -5.76
C ALA A 99 -2.92 8.10 -4.73
N ALA A 100 -1.93 8.92 -5.08
CA ALA A 100 -1.46 10.01 -4.23
C ALA A 100 -2.53 11.08 -4.03
N ALA A 101 -3.21 11.51 -5.09
CA ALA A 101 -4.30 12.49 -5.02
C ALA A 101 -5.46 11.98 -4.15
N TYR A 102 -5.89 10.73 -4.36
CA TYR A 102 -6.90 10.08 -3.53
C TYR A 102 -6.49 10.06 -2.05
N ALA A 103 -5.24 9.71 -1.76
CA ALA A 103 -4.76 9.62 -0.38
C ALA A 103 -4.77 10.98 0.32
N LEU A 104 -4.29 12.03 -0.34
CA LEU A 104 -4.29 13.39 0.20
C LEU A 104 -5.71 13.92 0.41
N GLU A 105 -6.65 13.65 -0.52
CA GLU A 105 -8.05 14.04 -0.35
C GLU A 105 -8.67 13.42 0.91
N LYS A 106 -8.39 12.13 1.17
CA LYS A 106 -8.92 11.43 2.35
C LYS A 106 -8.26 11.85 3.65
N LEU A 107 -6.97 12.17 3.63
CA LEU A 107 -6.20 12.58 4.81
C LEU A 107 -6.42 14.05 5.20
N ALA A 108 -6.92 14.88 4.27
CA ALA A 108 -7.26 16.27 4.53
C ALA A 108 -8.68 16.47 5.11
N ARG A 109 -9.45 15.40 5.23
CA ARG A 109 -10.80 15.37 5.85
C ARG A 109 -10.71 14.87 7.28
#